data_AF-W2FZ13-F1
#
_entry.id   AF-W2FZ13-F1
#
_cell.length_a   1.000
_cell.length_b   1.000
_cell.length_c   1.000
_cell.angle_alpha   90.00
_cell.angle_beta   90.00
_cell.angle_gamma   90.00
#
_symmetry.space_group_name_H-M   'P 1'
#
loop_
_entity.id
_entity.type
_entity.pdbx_description
1 polymer ?
#
loop_
_entity_poly.entity_id
_entity_poly.type
_entity_poly.pdbx_seq_one_letter_code
_entity_poly.pdbx_strand_id
1 'polypeptide(L)'
;TNSGFTLLYNTKSIKNNYLYVDAQRCGSITSLVSHSCEPNAAFVEQQTRSRVRMFVKMIKGVQPGAPITVHYGSERWFKCDCDRCSKEPSGIEESSDG
;
A
#
# COMPACT_ATOMS: atom_id res chain seq x y z
N THR A 1 7.72 -10.33 13.15
CA THR A 1 7.94 -10.36 11.69
C THR A 1 6.73 -9.78 10.99
N ASN A 2 6.87 -9.29 9.76
CA ASN A 2 5.72 -8.98 8.90
C ASN A 2 4.95 -10.29 8.55
N SER A 3 3.67 -10.19 8.19
CA SER A 3 2.83 -11.33 7.81
C SER A 3 2.62 -11.53 6.30
N GLY A 4 3.01 -10.56 5.45
CA GLY A 4 2.56 -10.40 4.07
C GLY A 4 1.23 -9.64 3.93
N PHE A 5 0.41 -9.59 4.99
CA PHE A 5 -1.00 -9.18 4.94
C PHE A 5 -1.39 -8.09 5.95
N THR A 6 -0.43 -7.52 6.67
CA THR A 6 -0.67 -6.34 7.53
C THR A 6 -0.57 -5.06 6.73
N LEU A 7 -1.66 -4.29 6.73
CA LEU A 7 -1.69 -2.92 6.20
C LEU A 7 -1.43 -1.93 7.35
N LEU A 8 -0.42 -1.06 7.17
CA LEU A 8 -0.23 0.11 8.01
C LEU A 8 -1.38 1.09 7.75
N TYR A 9 -2.13 1.41 8.81
CA TYR A 9 -3.23 2.36 8.75
C TYR A 9 -2.91 3.57 9.63
N ASN A 10 -2.46 4.64 8.98
CA ASN A 10 -2.16 5.92 9.61
C ASN A 10 -3.45 6.69 9.96
N THR A 11 -4.14 6.21 10.99
CA THR A 11 -5.23 6.93 11.64
C THR A 11 -4.67 8.17 12.36
N LYS A 12 -5.37 9.31 12.27
CA LYS A 12 -5.17 10.38 13.25
C LYS A 12 -5.84 9.99 14.58
N SER A 13 -5.21 9.07 15.29
CA SER A 13 -5.48 8.85 16.71
C SER A 13 -5.24 10.15 17.46
N ILE A 14 -6.05 10.42 18.48
CA ILE A 14 -5.99 11.61 19.34
C ILE A 14 -4.62 11.72 20.07
N LYS A 15 -3.79 10.67 20.02
CA LYS A 15 -2.43 10.61 20.57
C LYS A 15 -1.33 10.21 19.56
N ASN A 16 -1.56 10.41 18.25
CA ASN A 16 -0.59 10.10 17.18
C ASN A 16 -0.15 8.60 17.11
N ASN A 17 -1.00 7.69 17.60
CA ASN A 17 -0.77 6.24 17.51
C ASN A 17 -1.21 5.69 16.14
N TYR A 18 -0.31 5.00 15.46
CA TYR A 18 -0.63 4.18 14.29
C TYR A 18 -1.48 2.95 14.67
N LEU A 19 -2.38 2.56 13.79
CA LEU A 19 -3.08 1.27 13.86
C LEU A 19 -2.68 0.39 12.68
N TYR A 20 -2.83 -0.92 12.84
CA TYR A 20 -2.47 -1.90 11.83
C TYR A 20 -3.64 -2.85 11.63
N VAL A 21 -3.97 -3.14 10.37
CA VAL A 21 -4.98 -4.14 10.01
C VAL A 21 -4.25 -5.38 9.51
N ASP A 22 -4.09 -6.38 10.37
CA ASP A 22 -3.49 -7.66 9.97
C ASP A 22 -4.55 -8.63 9.44
N ALA A 23 -4.53 -8.88 8.13
CA ALA A 23 -5.48 -9.76 7.47
C ALA A 23 -5.01 -11.21 7.35
N GLN A 24 -3.87 -11.59 7.96
CA GLN A 24 -3.23 -12.91 7.78
C GLN A 24 -4.15 -14.10 8.12
N ARG A 25 -4.95 -13.99 9.18
CA ARG A 25 -5.85 -15.07 9.65
C ARG A 25 -7.30 -14.86 9.24
N CYS A 26 -7.76 -13.60 9.22
CA CYS A 26 -9.13 -13.22 8.90
C CYS A 26 -9.09 -11.98 8.01
N GLY A 27 -9.29 -12.17 6.70
CA GLY A 27 -9.26 -11.09 5.70
C GLY A 27 -10.53 -11.04 4.85
N SER A 28 -10.63 -10.01 4.03
CA SER A 28 -11.52 -9.98 2.85
C SER A 28 -10.65 -10.04 1.59
N ILE A 29 -11.26 -10.09 0.40
CA ILE A 29 -10.52 -10.01 -0.88
C ILE A 29 -9.55 -8.82 -0.98
N THR A 30 -9.76 -7.76 -0.18
CA THR A 30 -8.82 -6.64 -0.03
C THR A 30 -7.42 -7.02 0.45
N SER A 31 -7.21 -8.19 1.08
CA SER A 31 -5.88 -8.67 1.47
C SER A 31 -5.05 -9.22 0.31
N LEU A 32 -5.65 -9.40 -0.87
CA LEU A 32 -5.00 -9.86 -2.09
C LEU A 32 -4.64 -8.71 -3.06
N VAL A 33 -4.90 -7.46 -2.68
CA VAL A 33 -4.70 -6.28 -3.53
C VAL A 33 -3.24 -5.83 -3.48
N SER A 34 -2.48 -6.19 -4.51
CA SER A 34 -1.03 -5.96 -4.60
C SER A 34 -0.61 -4.50 -4.66
N HIS A 35 0.66 -4.25 -4.33
CA HIS A 35 1.28 -2.94 -4.40
C HIS A 35 1.63 -2.53 -5.85
N SER A 36 1.41 -1.26 -6.18
CA SER A 36 2.09 -0.57 -7.29
C SER A 36 2.54 0.84 -6.86
N CYS A 37 3.66 1.31 -7.42
CA CYS A 37 4.10 2.69 -7.33
C CYS A 37 3.27 3.64 -8.23
N GLU A 38 2.45 3.09 -9.15
CA GLU A 38 1.58 3.85 -10.06
C GLU A 38 0.13 3.33 -10.01
N PRO A 39 -0.49 3.25 -8.81
CA PRO A 39 -1.69 2.46 -8.57
C PRO A 39 -2.92 2.94 -9.35
N ASN A 40 -3.92 2.07 -9.44
CA ASN A 40 -5.25 2.38 -9.99
C ASN A 40 -6.35 2.48 -8.91
N ALA A 41 -6.08 2.05 -7.68
CA ALA A 41 -6.91 2.23 -6.50
C ALA A 41 -6.14 2.87 -5.34
N ALA A 42 -6.87 3.34 -4.33
CA ALA A 42 -6.31 3.84 -3.08
C ALA A 42 -7.07 3.27 -1.88
N PHE A 43 -6.38 3.14 -0.75
CA PHE A 43 -7.05 2.92 0.54
C PHE A 43 -7.75 4.20 0.98
N VAL A 44 -9.03 4.10 1.33
CA VAL A 44 -9.86 5.20 1.81
C VAL A 44 -10.43 4.82 3.17
N GLU A 45 -10.22 5.69 4.16
CA GLU A 45 -10.85 5.58 5.47
C GLU A 45 -12.32 6.01 5.36
N GLN A 46 -13.22 5.23 5.97
CA GLN A 46 -14.58 5.65 6.24
C GLN A 46 -14.91 5.43 7.71
N GLN A 47 -15.15 6.54 8.43
CA GLN A 47 -15.65 6.48 9.80
C GLN A 47 -17.18 6.24 9.80
N THR A 48 -17.62 5.42 10.74
CA THR A 48 -19.02 5.26 11.14
C THR A 48 -19.11 5.44 12.66
N ARG A 49 -20.30 5.76 13.20
CA ARG A 49 -20.52 6.18 14.61
C ARG A 49 -19.71 5.46 15.70
N SER A 50 -19.37 4.18 15.51
CA SER A 50 -18.56 3.39 16.45
C SER A 50 -17.47 2.53 15.79
N ARG A 51 -17.23 2.65 14.49
CA ARG A 51 -16.24 1.83 13.75
C ARG A 51 -15.60 2.59 12.61
N VAL A 52 -14.28 2.55 12.53
CA VAL A 52 -13.54 2.91 11.32
C VAL A 52 -13.47 1.69 10.39
N ARG A 53 -13.52 1.89 9.09
CA ARG A 53 -13.32 0.85 8.07
C ARG A 53 -12.41 1.37 6.96
N MET A 54 -11.59 0.48 6.39
CA MET A 54 -10.81 0.78 5.19
C MET A 54 -11.50 0.17 3.96
N PHE A 55 -11.62 0.97 2.91
CA PHE A 55 -12.12 0.58 1.60
C PHE A 55 -11.01 0.70 0.56
N VAL A 56 -11.07 -0.13 -0.49
CA VAL A 56 -10.26 0.05 -1.70
C VAL A 56 -11.12 0.77 -2.72
N LYS A 57 -10.79 2.04 -3.03
CA LYS A 57 -11.53 2.89 -3.97
C LYS A 57 -10.73 3.05 -5.25
N MET A 58 -11.34 2.82 -6.41
CA MET A 58 -10.71 3.13 -7.69
C MET A 58 -10.45 4.64 -7.82
N ILE A 59 -9.23 4.99 -8.21
CA ILE A 59 -8.79 6.37 -8.50
C ILE A 59 -8.49 6.59 -10.00
N LYS A 60 -8.39 5.51 -10.78
CA LYS A 60 -8.29 5.50 -12.25
C LYS A 60 -9.31 4.50 -12.81
N GLY A 61 -9.85 4.78 -14.00
CA GLY A 61 -10.55 3.77 -14.78
C GLY A 61 -9.55 2.73 -15.31
N VAL A 62 -9.98 1.46 -15.39
CA VAL A 62 -9.17 0.35 -15.92
C VAL A 62 -10.05 -0.57 -16.76
N GLN A 63 -9.43 -1.35 -17.65
CA GLN A 63 -10.14 -2.36 -18.45
C GLN A 63 -10.53 -3.58 -17.59
N PRO A 64 -11.60 -4.32 -17.95
CA PRO A 64 -11.94 -5.58 -17.32
C PRO A 64 -10.74 -6.55 -17.30
N GLY A 65 -10.52 -7.22 -16.16
CA GLY A 65 -9.39 -8.14 -15.96
C GLY A 65 -8.06 -7.47 -15.59
N ALA A 66 -7.95 -6.14 -15.62
CA ALA A 66 -6.75 -5.45 -15.14
C ALA A 66 -6.56 -5.63 -13.61
N PRO A 67 -5.33 -5.91 -13.11
CA PRO A 67 -5.07 -6.05 -11.68
C PRO A 67 -5.40 -4.76 -10.90
N ILE A 68 -6.16 -4.87 -9.81
CA ILE A 68 -6.38 -3.76 -8.87
C ILE A 68 -5.12 -3.62 -8.02
N THR A 69 -4.54 -2.41 -7.95
CA THR A 69 -3.30 -2.13 -7.22
C THR A 69 -3.36 -0.83 -6.45
N VAL A 70 -2.63 -0.78 -5.33
CA VAL A 70 -2.61 0.34 -4.37
C VAL A 70 -1.19 0.75 -3.97
N HIS A 71 -1.01 1.98 -3.47
CA HIS A 71 0.25 2.40 -2.87
C HIS A 71 0.30 2.00 -1.39
N TYR A 72 1.30 1.21 -0.97
CA TYR A 72 1.45 0.77 0.43
C TYR A 72 2.10 1.83 1.35
N GLY A 73 2.82 2.79 0.77
CA GLY A 73 3.67 3.74 1.49
C GLY A 73 5.10 3.73 0.94
N SER A 74 5.93 4.67 1.38
CA SER A 74 7.38 4.64 1.12
C SER A 74 8.04 3.52 1.93
N GLU A 75 7.78 3.51 3.24
CA GLU A 75 8.20 2.50 4.22
C GLU A 75 7.54 1.15 3.95
N ARG A 76 8.34 0.17 3.51
CA ARG A 76 7.96 -1.21 3.19
C ARG A 76 9.08 -2.14 3.62
N TRP A 77 8.74 -3.35 4.06
CA TRP A 77 9.71 -4.41 4.41
C TRP A 77 10.24 -5.21 3.21
N PHE A 78 9.81 -4.87 1.99
CA PHE A 78 10.11 -5.60 0.76
C PHE A 78 10.57 -4.62 -0.33
N LYS A 79 11.48 -5.07 -1.20
CA LYS A 79 11.81 -4.33 -2.43
C LYS A 79 10.59 -4.35 -3.34
N CYS A 80 10.22 -3.20 -3.89
CA CYS A 80 9.13 -3.12 -4.85
C CYS A 80 9.60 -3.62 -6.23
N ASP A 81 8.80 -4.48 -6.84
CA ASP A 81 9.01 -5.04 -8.18
C ASP A 81 7.72 -4.91 -9.02
N CYS A 82 7.14 -3.70 -9.00
CA CYS A 82 6.11 -3.31 -9.95
C CYS A 82 6.74 -2.66 -11.19
N ASP A 83 6.03 -2.65 -12.32
CA ASP A 83 6.44 -2.15 -13.64
C ASP A 83 7.26 -0.85 -13.69
N ARG A 84 7.11 0.04 -12.71
CA ARG A 84 7.92 1.26 -12.58
C ARG A 84 9.28 0.98 -11.94
N CYS A 85 9.32 0.25 -10.83
CA CYS A 85 10.56 -0.07 -10.11
C CYS A 85 11.40 -1.14 -10.82
N SER A 86 10.77 -2.08 -11.52
CA SER A 86 11.47 -3.11 -12.32
C SER A 86 12.21 -2.54 -13.54
N LYS A 87 11.96 -1.26 -13.89
CA LYS A 87 12.58 -0.53 -15.01
C LYS A 87 13.67 0.45 -14.57
N GLU A 88 13.88 0.66 -13.26
CA GLU A 88 14.97 1.51 -12.78
C GLU A 88 16.30 0.71 -12.82
N PRO A 89 17.33 1.18 -13.57
CA PRO A 89 18.61 0.48 -13.65
C PRO A 89 19.31 0.51 -12.28
N SER A 90 19.98 -0.59 -11.94
CA SER A 90 20.57 -0.80 -10.61
C SER A 90 21.88 -0.05 -10.41
N GLY A 91 21.76 1.26 -10.14
CA GLY A 91 22.78 2.08 -9.47
C GLY A 91 24.02 2.48 -10.30
N ILE A 92 24.37 3.75 -10.20
CA ILE A 92 25.76 4.22 -10.27
C ILE A 92 25.95 5.15 -9.06
N GLU A 93 26.97 4.86 -8.25
CA GLU A 93 27.50 5.82 -7.29
C GLU A 93 28.57 6.66 -8.02
N GLU A 94 28.40 7.98 -8.07
CA GLU A 94 29.50 8.88 -8.42
C GLU A 94 29.78 9.81 -7.23
N SER A 95 30.91 9.58 -6.57
CA SER A 95 31.52 10.51 -5.65
C SER A 95 32.08 11.70 -6.44
N SER A 96 31.63 12.91 -6.12
CA SER A 96 32.31 14.14 -6.55
C SER A 96 33.07 14.75 -5.38
N ASP A 97 34.39 14.56 -5.39
CA ASP A 97 35.34 15.39 -4.62
C ASP A 97 35.77 16.56 -5.51
N GLY A 98 35.93 17.77 -4.95
CA GLY A 98 36.14 19.01 -5.70
C GLY A 98 35.90 20.29 -4.92
#